data_AF-A0A6I4R2G8-F1
#
_entry.id   AF-A0A6I4R2G8-F1
#
_cell.length_a   1.000
_cell.length_b   1.000
_cell.length_c   1.000
_cell.angle_alpha   90.00
_cell.angle_beta   90.00
_cell.angle_gamma   90.00
#
_symmetry.space_group_name_H-M   'P 1'
#
loop_
_entity.id
_entity.type
_entity.pdbx_description
1 polymer ?
#
loop_
_entity_poly.entity_id
_entity_poly.type
_entity_poly.pdbx_seq_one_letter_code
_entity_poly.pdbx_strand_id
1 'polypeptide(L)'
;SDQLLAQSEQVVLLIERHTGSQSARLVNRSGRQRMLSQRIAKLYLAVSWRLPVEGLEAQLQKATEEFETAQQELLAARQNTPQISQALQKVDAQWRFARAGFRLSADSQYVPTVITTTTETLLWQMNDLTSAYEQALQQGS
;
A
#
# COMPACT_ATOMS: atom_id res chain seq x y z
N SER A 1 8.14 11.50 -10.37
CA SER A 1 7.34 11.36 -9.14
C SER A 1 7.91 10.37 -8.16
N ASP A 2 8.29 9.14 -8.55
CA ASP A 2 8.76 8.11 -7.60
C ASP A 2 10.04 8.49 -6.84
N GLN A 3 10.98 9.20 -7.49
CA GLN A 3 12.19 9.68 -6.83
C GLN A 3 11.91 10.79 -5.80
N LEU A 4 11.02 11.73 -6.13
CA LEU A 4 10.56 12.77 -5.21
C LEU A 4 9.84 12.14 -4.01
N LEU A 5 9.08 11.08 -4.26
CA LEU A 5 8.41 10.31 -3.24
C LEU A 5 9.40 9.60 -2.31
N ALA A 6 10.37 8.88 -2.87
CA ALA A 6 11.44 8.22 -2.11
C ALA A 6 12.27 9.22 -1.27
N GLN A 7 12.49 10.43 -1.78
CA GLN A 7 13.16 11.50 -1.04
C GLN A 7 12.29 12.06 0.09
N SER A 8 11.00 12.27 -0.17
CA SER A 8 10.04 12.70 0.86
C SER A 8 9.91 11.64 1.96
N GLU A 9 9.95 10.37 1.57
CA GLU A 9 9.98 9.22 2.47
C GLU A 9 11.24 9.17 3.34
N GLN A 10 12.41 9.49 2.80
CA GLN A 10 13.64 9.60 3.60
C GLN A 10 13.54 10.70 4.66
N VAL A 11 12.96 11.85 4.30
CA VAL A 11 12.74 12.96 5.25
C VAL A 11 11.80 12.52 6.36
N VAL A 12 10.68 11.86 6.04
CA VAL A 12 9.74 11.39 7.07
C VAL A 12 10.37 10.33 7.97
N LEU A 13 11.16 9.39 7.42
CA LEU A 13 11.88 8.40 8.23
C LEU A 13 12.88 9.05 9.20
N LEU A 14 13.54 10.14 8.80
CA LEU A 14 14.43 10.89 9.67
C LEU A 14 13.66 11.59 10.80
N ILE A 15 12.50 12.18 10.49
CA ILE A 15 11.62 12.80 11.50
C ILE A 15 11.09 11.74 12.48
N GLU A 16 10.69 10.57 12.00
CA GLU A 16 10.24 9.45 12.84
C GLU A 16 11.33 8.96 13.79
N ARG A 17 12.58 8.88 13.32
CA ARG A 17 13.74 8.50 14.15
C ARG A 17 14.01 9.52 15.26
N HIS A 18 13.64 10.78 15.06
CA HIS A 18 13.85 11.85 16.05
C HIS A 18 12.66 12.08 16.97
N THR A 19 11.43 11.80 16.52
CA THR A 19 10.20 12.05 17.31
C THR A 19 9.72 10.84 18.12
N GLY A 20 10.16 9.62 17.81
CA GLY A 20 9.94 8.43 18.64
C GLY A 20 8.49 7.94 18.77
N SER A 21 7.52 8.60 18.10
CA SER A 21 6.11 8.21 18.19
C SER A 21 5.81 7.01 17.30
N GLN A 22 5.58 5.85 17.91
CA GLN A 22 5.13 4.64 17.20
C GLN A 22 3.84 4.88 16.40
N SER A 23 2.95 5.74 16.92
CA SER A 23 1.70 6.10 16.21
C SER A 23 1.95 6.94 14.96
N ALA A 24 2.93 7.86 14.98
CA ALA A 24 3.33 8.60 13.78
C ALA A 24 3.90 7.68 12.68
N ARG A 25 4.64 6.63 13.08
CA ARG A 25 5.11 5.60 12.15
C ARG A 25 3.96 4.84 11.49
N LEU A 26 2.89 4.53 12.23
CA LEU A 26 1.71 3.86 11.67
C LEU A 26 0.96 4.74 10.67
N VAL A 27 0.83 6.05 10.95
CA VAL A 27 0.31 7.04 9.99
C VAL A 27 1.13 7.02 8.70
N ASN A 28 2.45 7.11 8.79
CA ASN A 28 3.31 7.11 7.60
C ASN A 28 3.21 5.78 6.83
N ARG A 29 3.22 4.65 7.53
CA ARG A 29 3.12 3.33 6.93
C ARG A 29 1.80 3.16 6.19
N SER A 30 0.68 3.58 6.78
CA SER A 30 -0.63 3.63 6.13
C SER A 30 -0.62 4.59 4.91
N GLY A 31 0.04 5.74 5.05
CA GLY A 31 0.21 6.68 3.95
C GLY A 31 0.96 6.07 2.75
N ARG A 32 2.02 5.29 2.98
CA ARG A 32 2.78 4.60 1.92
C ARG A 32 1.97 3.54 1.20
N GLN A 33 1.10 2.83 1.90
CA GLN A 33 0.21 1.82 1.30
C GLN A 33 -0.67 2.43 0.19
N ARG A 34 -1.17 3.67 0.36
CA ARG A 34 -1.90 4.40 -0.71
C ARG A 34 -1.06 4.57 -1.97
N MET A 35 0.21 4.89 -1.80
CA MET A 35 1.12 5.17 -2.91
C MET A 35 1.52 3.87 -3.61
N LEU A 36 1.78 2.82 -2.82
CA LEU A 36 2.06 1.49 -3.31
C LEU A 36 0.88 0.92 -4.11
N SER A 37 -0.37 1.06 -3.66
CA SER A 37 -1.54 0.56 -4.41
C SER A 37 -1.64 1.19 -5.81
N GLN A 38 -1.42 2.49 -5.91
CA GLN A 38 -1.42 3.22 -7.19
C GLN A 38 -0.20 2.90 -8.05
N ARG A 39 0.97 2.69 -7.44
CA ARG A 39 2.19 2.26 -8.15
C ARG A 39 2.01 0.86 -8.75
N ILE A 40 1.43 -0.06 -7.99
CA ILE A 40 1.07 -1.41 -8.45
C ILE A 40 0.12 -1.34 -9.64
N ALA A 41 -0.93 -0.50 -9.57
CA ALA A 41 -1.89 -0.32 -10.66
C ALA A 41 -1.20 0.09 -11.97
N LYS A 42 -0.31 1.09 -11.89
CA LYS A 42 0.46 1.60 -13.05
C LYS A 42 1.40 0.56 -13.63
N LEU A 43 2.16 -0.13 -12.77
CA LEU A 43 3.09 -1.16 -13.19
C LEU A 43 2.36 -2.34 -13.84
N TYR A 44 1.24 -2.77 -13.27
CA TYR A 44 0.42 -3.83 -13.85
C TYR A 44 -0.12 -3.45 -15.22
N LEU A 45 -0.63 -2.22 -15.38
CA LEU A 45 -1.07 -1.72 -16.70
C LEU A 45 0.08 -1.75 -17.72
N ALA A 46 1.27 -1.24 -17.34
CA ALA A 46 2.44 -1.24 -18.20
C ALA A 46 2.88 -2.66 -18.62
N VAL A 47 2.84 -3.63 -17.70
CA VAL A 47 3.09 -5.04 -17.99
C VAL A 47 2.01 -5.60 -18.93
N SER A 48 0.73 -5.34 -18.65
CA SER A 48 -0.40 -5.85 -19.45
C SER A 48 -0.41 -5.32 -20.89
N TRP A 49 0.09 -4.11 -21.11
CA TRP A 49 0.24 -3.50 -22.43
C TRP A 49 1.59 -3.82 -23.10
N ARG A 50 2.44 -4.61 -22.45
CA ARG A 50 3.76 -5.02 -22.96
C ARG A 50 4.62 -3.83 -23.38
N LEU A 51 4.61 -2.77 -22.56
CA LEU A 51 5.45 -1.60 -22.84
C LEU A 51 6.94 -2.00 -22.84
N PRO A 52 7.76 -1.46 -23.76
CA PRO A 52 9.17 -1.81 -23.90
C PRO A 52 10.03 -1.11 -22.84
N VAL A 53 9.70 -1.33 -21.56
CA VAL A 53 10.43 -0.80 -20.41
C VAL A 53 11.03 -1.97 -19.66
N GLU A 54 12.35 -1.94 -19.48
CA GLU A 54 13.06 -3.02 -18.81
C GLU A 54 12.68 -3.11 -17.32
N GLY A 55 12.53 -4.34 -16.82
CA GLY A 55 12.32 -4.62 -15.40
C GLY A 55 10.93 -4.28 -14.85
N LEU A 56 9.92 -4.04 -15.68
CA LEU A 56 8.55 -3.76 -15.20
C LEU A 56 8.00 -4.84 -14.28
N GLU A 57 8.20 -6.12 -14.62
CA GLU A 57 7.75 -7.25 -13.81
C GLU A 57 8.46 -7.29 -12.45
N ALA A 58 9.78 -7.07 -12.42
CA ALA A 58 10.55 -7.02 -11.19
C ALA A 58 10.12 -5.83 -10.30
N GLN A 59 9.83 -4.68 -10.90
CA GLN A 59 9.31 -3.51 -10.18
C GLN A 59 7.91 -3.77 -9.61
N LEU A 60 7.03 -4.43 -10.37
CA LEU A 60 5.69 -4.81 -9.93
C LEU A 60 5.77 -5.79 -8.75
N GLN A 61 6.62 -6.80 -8.87
CA GLN A 61 6.85 -7.79 -7.81
C GLN A 61 7.35 -7.11 -6.53
N LYS A 62 8.35 -6.24 -6.65
CA LYS A 62 8.88 -5.47 -5.52
C LYS A 62 7.81 -4.60 -4.85
N ALA A 63 7.01 -3.85 -5.63
CA ALA A 63 5.95 -3.00 -5.07
C ALA A 63 4.86 -3.83 -4.37
N THR A 64 4.57 -5.02 -4.89
CA THR A 64 3.64 -6.00 -4.29
C THR A 64 4.17 -6.51 -2.94
N GLU A 65 5.44 -6.89 -2.87
CA GLU A 65 6.08 -7.34 -1.63
C GLU A 65 6.17 -6.24 -0.57
N GLU A 66 6.49 -5.00 -0.98
CA GLU A 66 6.50 -3.83 -0.12
C GLU A 66 5.11 -3.56 0.49
N PHE A 67 4.05 -3.68 -0.31
CA PHE A 67 2.66 -3.53 0.15
C PHE A 67 2.29 -4.63 1.16
N GLU A 68 2.61 -5.89 0.86
CA GLU A 68 2.28 -7.02 1.74
C GLU A 68 3.01 -6.94 3.08
N THR A 69 4.29 -6.60 3.06
CA THR A 69 5.09 -6.43 4.28
C THR A 69 4.52 -5.30 5.14
N ALA A 70 4.21 -4.15 4.51
CA ALA A 70 3.61 -3.01 5.19
C ALA A 70 2.24 -3.35 5.80
N GLN A 71 1.40 -4.09 5.08
CA GLN A 71 0.08 -4.51 5.55
C GLN A 71 0.18 -5.44 6.78
N GLN A 72 1.12 -6.38 6.78
CA GLN A 72 1.33 -7.27 7.94
C GLN A 72 1.84 -6.51 9.16
N GLU A 73 2.74 -5.56 8.97
CA GLU A 73 3.19 -4.68 10.06
C GLU A 73 2.03 -3.87 10.67
N LEU A 74 1.18 -3.29 9.82
CA LEU A 74 -0.01 -2.55 10.26
C LEU A 74 -0.98 -3.45 11.03
N LEU A 75 -1.26 -4.66 10.53
CA LEU A 75 -2.13 -5.64 11.20
C LEU A 75 -1.61 -6.04 12.58
N ALA A 76 -0.29 -6.16 12.75
CA ALA A 76 0.35 -6.56 14.00
C ALA A 76 0.50 -5.43 15.03
N ALA A 77 0.17 -4.19 14.66
CA ALA A 77 0.36 -3.03 15.53
C ALA A 77 -0.58 -3.05 16.75
N ARG A 78 0.00 -3.00 17.95
CA ARG A 78 -0.74 -3.03 19.23
C ARG A 78 -1.60 -1.78 19.46
N GLN A 79 -1.28 -0.69 18.76
CA GLN A 79 -1.97 0.60 18.83
C GLN A 79 -3.28 0.60 18.03
N ASN A 80 -3.59 -0.49 17.29
CA ASN A 80 -4.81 -0.56 16.51
C ASN A 80 -6.04 -0.60 17.42
N THR A 81 -6.99 0.28 17.12
CA THR A 81 -8.35 0.17 17.66
C THR A 81 -9.09 -0.99 16.97
N PRO A 82 -10.22 -1.47 17.53
CA PRO A 82 -11.06 -2.46 16.86
C PRO A 82 -11.48 -2.02 15.45
N GLN A 83 -11.77 -0.72 15.27
CA GLN A 83 -12.18 -0.12 14.01
C GLN A 83 -11.05 -0.17 12.97
N ILE A 84 -9.83 0.24 13.36
CA ILE A 84 -8.64 0.18 12.51
C ILE A 84 -8.32 -1.27 12.13
N SER A 85 -8.38 -2.18 13.10
CA SER A 85 -8.12 -3.61 12.87
C SER A 85 -9.09 -4.20 11.84
N GLN A 86 -10.38 -3.88 11.95
CA GLN A 86 -11.39 -4.35 11.00
C GLN A 86 -11.16 -3.78 9.59
N ALA A 87 -10.80 -2.50 9.48
CA ALA A 87 -10.50 -1.87 8.20
C ALA A 87 -9.26 -2.50 7.53
N LEU A 88 -8.19 -2.77 8.30
CA LEU A 88 -7.01 -3.46 7.81
C LEU A 88 -7.32 -4.89 7.34
N GLN A 89 -8.18 -5.63 8.04
CA GLN A 89 -8.61 -6.97 7.60
C GLN A 89 -9.37 -6.93 6.28
N LYS A 90 -10.19 -5.89 6.05
CA LYS A 90 -10.89 -5.70 4.76
C LYS A 90 -9.89 -5.43 3.62
N VAL A 91 -8.91 -4.56 3.85
CA VAL A 91 -7.81 -4.29 2.92
C VAL A 91 -7.06 -5.58 2.56
N ASP A 92 -6.69 -6.38 3.57
CA ASP A 92 -5.98 -7.65 3.36
C ASP A 92 -6.79 -8.64 2.51
N ALA A 93 -8.08 -8.80 2.82
CA ALA A 93 -8.95 -9.69 2.06
C ALA A 93 -9.11 -9.25 0.59
N GLN A 94 -9.30 -7.96 0.34
CA GLN A 94 -9.41 -7.41 -1.02
C GLN A 94 -8.10 -7.53 -1.79
N TRP A 95 -6.97 -7.27 -1.13
CA TRP A 95 -5.65 -7.43 -1.72
C TRP A 95 -5.37 -8.88 -2.13
N ARG A 96 -5.68 -9.84 -1.25
CA ARG A 96 -5.55 -11.28 -1.56
C ARG A 96 -6.38 -11.69 -2.77
N PHE A 97 -7.59 -11.15 -2.91
CA PHE A 97 -8.44 -11.38 -4.08
C PHE A 97 -7.81 -10.82 -5.36
N ALA A 98 -7.35 -9.56 -5.37
CA ALA A 98 -6.65 -8.98 -6.51
C ALA A 98 -5.40 -9.77 -6.89
N ARG A 99 -4.62 -10.22 -5.90
CA ARG A 99 -3.41 -11.00 -6.11
C ARG A 99 -3.65 -12.39 -6.69
N ALA A 100 -4.76 -13.03 -6.36
CA ALA A 100 -5.17 -14.24 -7.06
C ALA A 100 -5.40 -13.95 -8.56
N GLY A 101 -6.01 -12.80 -8.88
CA GLY A 101 -6.14 -12.29 -10.26
C GLY A 101 -4.80 -12.06 -10.97
N PHE A 102 -3.78 -11.51 -10.27
CA PHE A 102 -2.42 -11.38 -10.81
C PHE A 102 -1.85 -12.72 -11.26
N ARG A 103 -2.04 -13.78 -10.47
CA ARG A 103 -1.49 -15.12 -10.76
C ARG A 103 -2.19 -15.82 -11.91
N LEU A 104 -3.50 -15.63 -12.06
CA LEU A 104 -4.26 -16.15 -13.20
C LEU A 104 -3.84 -15.50 -14.53
N SER A 105 -3.19 -14.32 -14.47
CA SER A 105 -2.67 -13.63 -15.66
C SER A 105 -1.42 -14.31 -16.26
N ALA A 106 -0.81 -15.27 -15.56
CA ALA A 106 0.38 -15.98 -16.02
C ALA A 106 0.14 -16.77 -17.33
N ASP A 107 -1.12 -17.08 -17.66
CA ASP A 107 -1.53 -17.74 -18.91
C ASP A 107 -1.81 -16.74 -20.05
N SER A 108 -1.20 -15.55 -20.03
CA SER A 108 -1.40 -14.44 -20.99
C SER A 108 -2.78 -13.78 -20.98
N GLN A 109 -3.60 -14.04 -19.97
CA GLN A 109 -4.93 -13.45 -19.82
C GLN A 109 -4.92 -12.38 -18.71
N TYR A 110 -4.41 -11.19 -19.03
CA TYR A 110 -4.38 -10.07 -18.09
C TYR A 110 -5.79 -9.58 -17.76
N VAL A 111 -6.00 -9.15 -16.50
CA VAL A 111 -7.28 -8.63 -15.98
C VAL A 111 -7.14 -7.17 -15.51
N PRO A 112 -6.72 -6.23 -16.38
CA PRO A 112 -6.40 -4.85 -15.99
C PRO A 112 -7.54 -4.14 -15.27
N THR A 113 -8.78 -4.30 -15.72
CA THR A 113 -9.96 -3.67 -15.09
C THR A 113 -10.15 -4.10 -13.63
N VAL A 114 -9.94 -5.39 -13.33
CA VAL A 114 -10.08 -5.91 -11.96
C VAL A 114 -9.01 -5.28 -11.08
N ILE A 115 -7.76 -5.31 -11.55
CA ILE A 115 -6.64 -4.78 -10.80
C ILE A 115 -6.81 -3.28 -10.54
N THR A 116 -7.07 -2.48 -11.58
CA THR A 116 -7.19 -1.03 -11.42
C THR A 116 -8.34 -0.66 -10.48
N THR A 117 -9.47 -1.36 -10.58
CA THR A 117 -10.63 -1.12 -9.71
C THR A 117 -10.33 -1.49 -8.26
N THR A 118 -9.67 -2.63 -8.02
CA THR A 118 -9.29 -3.01 -6.66
C THR A 118 -8.24 -2.06 -6.08
N THR A 119 -7.19 -1.70 -6.82
CA THR A 119 -6.17 -0.77 -6.35
C THR A 119 -6.72 0.63 -6.06
N GLU A 120 -7.74 1.06 -6.82
CA GLU A 120 -8.45 2.31 -6.56
C GLU A 120 -9.28 2.22 -5.27
N THR A 121 -10.00 1.11 -5.07
CA THR A 121 -10.72 0.85 -3.82
C THR A 121 -9.77 0.86 -2.61
N LEU A 122 -8.61 0.22 -2.76
CA LEU A 122 -7.58 0.18 -1.73
C LEU A 122 -6.98 1.57 -1.45
N LEU A 123 -6.82 2.44 -2.46
CA LEU A 123 -6.38 3.82 -2.26
C LEU A 123 -7.30 4.55 -1.28
N TRP A 124 -8.61 4.50 -1.51
CA TRP A 124 -9.59 5.18 -0.65
C TRP A 124 -9.62 4.58 0.77
N GLN A 125 -9.60 3.26 0.89
CA GLN A 125 -9.55 2.60 2.22
C GLN A 125 -8.27 2.94 2.99
N MET A 126 -7.12 2.99 2.31
CA MET A 126 -5.86 3.38 2.94
C MET A 126 -5.84 4.87 3.29
N ASN A 127 -6.58 5.72 2.57
CA ASN A 127 -6.79 7.12 2.95
C ASN A 127 -7.60 7.27 4.23
N ASP A 128 -8.67 6.50 4.36
CA ASP A 128 -9.51 6.47 5.55
C ASP A 128 -8.73 5.92 6.75
N LEU A 129 -7.94 4.86 6.55
CA LEU A 129 -7.05 4.31 7.57
C LEU A 129 -5.99 5.30 8.05
N THR A 130 -5.39 6.05 7.11
CA THR A 130 -4.40 7.09 7.47
C THR A 130 -5.05 8.15 8.36
N SER A 131 -6.24 8.61 7.98
CA SER A 131 -7.02 9.57 8.77
C SER A 131 -7.41 9.01 10.14
N ALA A 132 -7.77 7.72 10.23
CA ALA A 132 -8.09 7.06 11.49
C ALA A 132 -6.89 6.98 12.43
N TYR A 133 -5.69 6.68 11.91
CA TYR A 133 -4.46 6.70 12.69
C TYR A 133 -4.09 8.11 13.16
N GLU A 134 -4.29 9.14 12.34
CA GLU A 134 -4.05 10.54 12.72
C GLU A 134 -4.97 10.97 13.88
N GLN A 135 -6.25 10.60 13.82
CA GLN A 135 -7.20 10.87 14.91
C GLN A 135 -6.83 10.13 16.20
N ALA A 136 -6.44 8.85 16.09
CA ALA A 136 -6.01 8.06 17.24
C ALA A 136 -4.74 8.65 17.90
N LEU A 137 -3.81 9.20 17.09
CA LEU A 137 -2.63 9.91 17.60
C LEU A 137 -3.02 11.17 18.39
N GLN A 138 -3.95 11.97 17.87
CA GLN A 138 -4.40 13.21 18.52
C GLN A 138 -5.13 12.96 19.86
N GLN A 139 -5.86 11.85 19.98
CA GLN A 139 -6.58 11.48 21.20
C GLN A 139 -5.68 10.85 22.28
N GLY A 140 -4.53 10.30 21.88
CA GLY A 140 -3.55 9.69 22.79
C GLY A 140 -2.39 10.62 23.20
N SER A 141 -2.39 11.87 22.74
CA SER A 141 -1.43 12.93 23.09
C SER A 141 -1.98 13.81 24.21
#